data_AF-A0A7V2X843-F1
#
_entry.id   AF-A0A7V2X843-F1
#
_cell.length_a   1.000
_cell.length_b   1.000
_cell.length_c   1.000
_cell.angle_alpha   90.00
_cell.angle_beta   90.00
_cell.angle_gamma   90.00
#
_symmetry.space_group_name_H-M   'P 1'
#
loop_
_entity.id
_entity.type
_entity.pdbx_description
1 polymer ?
#
loop_
_entity_poly.entity_id
_entity_poly.type
_entity_poly.pdbx_seq_one_letter_code
_entity_poly.pdbx_strand_id
1 'polypeptide(L)'
;MFPTRKVYRCDGGLSADMIFDGTQVYPEYLSDFAVVMCPSWYLGPDPVRWYDQEKGNKNGTVEPCELVKEPYDYTGWMILEDRNILGPLAGQTGTGPGGRFEEAEYQQTPWGALALENVATNGEASHQDFTVPPAFQGTQAGGGNVIYRLREGIERFLITDINNPGSSATAQSVVPVLWDHITTATKDFNHLPGGTNVLYLDGHVEFLRYPADRFPVTVNSARTFGRYNRPFDGF
;
A
#
# COMPACT_ATOMS: atom_id res chain seq x y z
N MET A 1 -4.48 -16.31 -3.76
CA MET A 1 -4.99 -15.16 -2.99
C MET A 1 -3.81 -14.25 -2.75
N PHE A 2 -3.91 -12.95 -3.01
CA PHE A 2 -2.81 -12.03 -2.75
C PHE A 2 -2.57 -11.92 -1.24
N PRO A 3 -1.31 -11.73 -0.79
CA PRO A 3 -0.99 -11.69 0.62
C PRO A 3 -1.70 -10.51 1.31
N THR A 4 -1.98 -10.62 2.60
CA THR A 4 -2.39 -9.43 3.37
C THR A 4 -1.26 -8.42 3.42
N ARG A 5 -1.56 -7.20 3.85
CA ARG A 5 -0.48 -6.36 4.40
C ARG A 5 0.18 -7.10 5.59
N LYS A 6 1.35 -6.65 6.02
CA LYS A 6 1.99 -7.10 7.24
C LYS A 6 1.12 -6.70 8.42
N VAL A 7 0.35 -7.65 8.95
CA VAL A 7 -0.61 -7.38 10.03
C VAL A 7 0.09 -7.26 11.38
N TYR A 8 1.12 -8.10 11.60
CA TYR A 8 1.84 -8.19 12.87
C TYR A 8 3.33 -7.90 12.70
N ARG A 9 3.91 -7.34 13.75
CA ARG A 9 5.36 -7.23 13.96
C ARG A 9 5.89 -8.57 14.50
N CYS A 10 7.20 -8.76 14.51
CA CYS A 10 7.82 -9.98 15.03
C CYS A 10 7.51 -10.25 16.52
N ASP A 11 7.17 -9.21 17.29
CA ASP A 11 6.76 -9.34 18.70
C ASP A 11 5.27 -9.66 18.89
N GLY A 12 4.52 -9.85 17.80
CA GLY A 12 3.08 -10.13 17.80
C GLY A 12 2.20 -8.89 17.93
N GLY A 13 2.77 -7.69 18.13
CA GLY A 13 2.00 -6.45 18.10
C GLY A 13 1.51 -6.11 16.69
N LEU A 14 0.46 -5.30 16.58
CA LEU A 14 0.02 -4.81 15.27
C LEU A 14 1.17 -4.04 14.60
N SER A 15 1.33 -4.29 13.30
CA SER A 15 2.20 -3.50 12.44
C SER A 15 1.38 -2.44 11.73
N ALA A 16 2.02 -1.31 11.48
CA ALA A 16 1.49 -0.25 10.64
C ALA A 16 2.01 -0.33 9.20
N ASP A 17 3.02 -1.17 8.95
CA ASP A 17 3.75 -1.24 7.68
C ASP A 17 2.82 -1.62 6.53
N MET A 18 2.85 -0.79 5.48
CA MET A 18 2.18 -1.07 4.20
C MET A 18 3.12 -1.84 3.28
N ILE A 19 3.41 -3.07 3.68
CA ILE A 19 4.06 -4.10 2.85
C ILE A 19 3.27 -5.40 2.94
N PHE A 20 3.46 -6.35 2.03
CA PHE A 20 2.85 -7.66 2.16
C PHE A 20 3.36 -8.42 3.40
N ASP A 21 2.54 -9.33 3.92
CA ASP A 21 2.96 -10.24 5.00
C ASP A 21 4.02 -11.21 4.47
N GLY A 22 5.27 -11.03 4.94
CA GLY A 22 6.40 -11.86 4.54
C GLY A 22 6.15 -13.35 4.79
N THR A 23 5.41 -13.70 5.85
CA THR A 23 5.14 -15.12 6.20
C THR A 23 4.21 -15.82 5.20
N GLN A 24 3.50 -15.06 4.37
CA GLN A 24 2.59 -15.59 3.35
C GLN A 24 3.25 -15.74 1.97
N VAL A 25 4.43 -15.15 1.78
CA VAL A 25 5.14 -15.17 0.50
C VAL A 25 6.49 -15.88 0.58
N TYR A 26 7.17 -15.84 1.73
CA TYR A 26 8.46 -16.49 1.90
C TYR A 26 8.30 -17.90 2.50
N PRO A 27 8.99 -18.93 1.96
CA PRO A 27 9.93 -18.89 0.83
C PRO A 27 9.32 -19.16 -0.55
N GLU A 28 8.04 -19.55 -0.65
CA GLU A 28 7.48 -20.14 -1.87
C GLU A 28 7.35 -19.17 -3.05
N TYR A 29 7.02 -17.91 -2.78
CA TYR A 29 6.79 -16.85 -3.77
C TYR A 29 7.85 -15.75 -3.70
N LEU A 30 8.63 -15.72 -2.62
CA LEU A 30 9.79 -14.85 -2.43
C LEU A 30 10.99 -15.71 -2.03
N SER A 31 11.88 -15.99 -2.97
CA SER A 31 13.04 -16.87 -2.72
C SER A 31 14.18 -16.19 -1.97
N ASP A 32 14.24 -14.85 -1.99
CA ASP A 32 15.31 -14.05 -1.39
C ASP A 32 14.78 -12.66 -1.00
N PHE A 33 15.07 -12.21 0.22
CA PHE A 33 14.69 -10.88 0.70
C PHE A 33 15.35 -9.73 -0.07
N ALA A 34 16.49 -9.98 -0.74
CA ALA A 34 17.12 -9.01 -1.62
C ALA A 34 16.23 -8.61 -2.81
N VAL A 35 15.27 -9.45 -3.21
CA VAL A 35 14.30 -9.15 -4.28
C VAL A 35 13.34 -8.02 -3.87
N VAL A 36 13.03 -7.91 -2.57
CA VAL A 36 12.15 -6.86 -2.02
C VAL A 36 12.91 -5.57 -1.73
N MET A 37 14.16 -5.47 -2.19
CA MET A 37 14.91 -4.23 -2.12
C MET A 37 15.14 -3.63 -3.50
N CYS A 38 15.16 -2.30 -3.53
CA CYS A 38 15.48 -1.55 -4.72
C CYS A 38 17.01 -1.38 -4.80
N PRO A 39 17.68 -1.85 -5.86
CA PRO A 39 19.14 -1.71 -6.00
C PRO A 39 19.62 -0.26 -6.02
N SER A 40 18.76 0.68 -6.44
CA SER A 40 19.04 2.11 -6.45
C SER A 40 18.62 2.83 -5.16
N TRP A 41 18.15 2.10 -4.14
CA TRP A 41 17.87 2.69 -2.84
C TRP A 41 19.15 3.28 -2.24
N TYR A 42 19.05 4.46 -1.64
CA TYR A 42 20.22 5.22 -1.17
C TYR A 42 21.06 4.50 -0.09
N LEU A 43 20.48 3.49 0.58
CA LEU A 43 21.18 2.65 1.57
C LEU A 43 21.90 1.44 0.96
N GLY A 44 21.67 1.15 -0.33
CA GLY A 44 22.20 -0.01 -1.03
C GLY A 44 21.41 -1.31 -0.74
N PRO A 45 21.60 -2.36 -1.55
CA PRO A 45 20.86 -3.61 -1.42
C PRO A 45 21.52 -4.55 -0.40
N ASP A 46 21.48 -4.20 0.89
CA ASP A 46 21.86 -5.10 2.00
C ASP A 46 20.64 -5.43 2.89
N PRO A 47 19.99 -6.59 2.69
CA PRO A 47 18.74 -6.90 3.38
C PRO A 47 18.98 -7.25 4.84
N VAL A 48 20.13 -7.85 5.18
CA VAL A 48 20.50 -8.17 6.56
C VAL A 48 20.71 -6.88 7.33
N ARG A 49 21.43 -5.92 6.76
CA ARG A 49 21.61 -4.62 7.41
C ARG A 49 20.26 -3.93 7.65
N TRP A 50 19.40 -3.87 6.63
CA TRP A 50 18.17 -3.09 6.69
C TRP A 50 17.08 -3.74 7.54
N TYR A 51 16.71 -4.99 7.22
CA TYR A 51 15.60 -5.67 7.87
C TYR A 51 15.96 -6.24 9.24
N ASP A 52 17.16 -6.82 9.41
CA ASP A 52 17.58 -7.44 10.68
C ASP A 52 18.34 -6.45 11.58
N GLN A 53 19.45 -5.86 11.13
CA GLN A 53 20.33 -5.10 12.03
C GLN A 53 19.77 -3.72 12.44
N GLU A 54 19.13 -3.00 11.52
CA GLU A 54 18.58 -1.67 11.78
C GLU A 54 17.14 -1.72 12.35
N LYS A 55 16.35 -2.72 12.00
CA LYS A 55 14.90 -2.79 12.31
C LYS A 55 14.46 -4.06 13.05
N GLY A 56 15.21 -5.14 12.92
CA GLY A 56 14.86 -6.47 13.39
C GLY A 56 15.53 -6.84 14.70
N ASN A 57 15.71 -8.15 14.89
CA ASN A 57 16.19 -8.73 16.15
C ASN A 57 17.72 -8.81 16.26
N LYS A 58 18.44 -8.51 15.17
CA LYS A 58 19.90 -8.39 15.08
C LYS A 58 20.64 -9.72 15.24
N ASN A 59 20.04 -10.82 14.81
CA ASN A 59 20.66 -12.15 14.88
C ASN A 59 21.49 -12.50 13.63
N GLY A 60 21.52 -11.63 12.62
CA GLY A 60 22.24 -11.81 11.37
C GLY A 60 21.47 -12.56 10.28
N THR A 61 20.20 -12.88 10.50
CA THR A 61 19.31 -13.55 9.55
C THR A 61 18.03 -12.74 9.41
N VAL A 62 17.63 -12.44 8.18
CA VAL A 62 16.35 -11.77 7.95
C VAL A 62 15.22 -12.79 8.13
N GLU A 63 14.25 -12.48 8.98
CA GLU A 63 13.01 -13.26 9.07
C GLU A 63 11.85 -12.61 8.32
N PRO A 64 10.84 -13.41 7.88
CA PRO A 64 9.73 -12.86 7.10
C PRO A 64 8.95 -11.75 7.82
N CYS A 65 8.89 -11.78 9.16
CA CYS A 65 8.22 -10.75 9.96
C CYS A 65 9.02 -9.43 10.05
N GLU A 66 10.29 -9.42 9.64
CA GLU A 66 11.17 -8.25 9.71
C GLU A 66 11.06 -7.36 8.48
N LEU A 67 10.40 -7.83 7.42
CA LEU A 67 10.11 -7.02 6.24
C LEU A 67 9.40 -5.74 6.64
N VAL A 68 9.96 -4.59 6.23
CA VAL A 68 9.33 -3.28 6.37
C VAL A 68 9.07 -2.72 4.97
N LYS A 69 8.10 -1.82 4.87
CA LYS A 69 7.69 -1.14 3.64
C LYS A 69 8.85 -0.69 2.76
N GLU A 70 9.72 0.19 3.26
CA GLU A 70 10.75 0.77 2.40
C GLU A 70 11.66 -0.33 1.80
N PRO A 71 11.76 -0.43 0.46
CA PRO A 71 11.52 0.61 -0.54
C PRO A 71 10.23 0.48 -1.40
N TYR A 72 9.27 -0.38 -1.04
CA TYR A 72 8.05 -0.61 -1.81
C TYR A 72 6.77 -0.45 -0.96
N ASP A 73 5.70 0.01 -1.59
CA ASP A 73 4.39 0.16 -0.98
C ASP A 73 3.44 -0.93 -1.46
N TYR A 74 2.83 -1.64 -0.50
CA TYR A 74 1.77 -2.62 -0.73
C TYR A 74 0.67 -2.45 0.31
N THR A 75 -0.54 -2.18 -0.15
CA THR A 75 -1.71 -2.10 0.74
C THR A 75 -2.39 -3.46 0.87
N GLY A 76 -2.46 -4.22 -0.22
CA GLY A 76 -3.24 -5.44 -0.32
C GLY A 76 -4.74 -5.23 -0.55
N TRP A 77 -5.18 -3.99 -0.78
CA TRP A 77 -6.55 -3.70 -1.23
C TRP A 77 -6.55 -3.07 -2.62
N MET A 78 -7.64 -3.26 -3.36
CA MET A 78 -7.89 -2.61 -4.64
C MET A 78 -8.16 -1.13 -4.42
N ILE A 79 -7.13 -0.30 -4.63
CA ILE A 79 -7.17 1.15 -4.55
C ILE A 79 -6.88 1.72 -5.93
N LEU A 80 -7.77 2.57 -6.44
CA LEU A 80 -7.69 3.17 -7.77
C LEU A 80 -7.51 4.68 -7.73
N GLU A 81 -7.91 5.31 -6.63
CA GLU A 81 -7.91 6.75 -6.47
C GLU A 81 -7.54 7.13 -5.03
N ASP A 82 -6.90 8.29 -4.85
CA ASP A 82 -6.62 8.82 -3.50
C ASP A 82 -7.91 9.00 -2.68
N ARG A 83 -9.06 9.23 -3.35
CA ARG A 83 -10.37 9.31 -2.71
C ARG A 83 -10.79 8.01 -2.02
N ASN A 84 -10.34 6.85 -2.50
CA ASN A 84 -10.63 5.57 -1.82
C ASN A 84 -10.02 5.53 -0.42
N ILE A 85 -8.95 6.29 -0.18
CA ILE A 85 -8.21 6.36 1.08
C ILE A 85 -8.60 7.59 1.88
N LEU A 86 -8.56 8.77 1.26
CA LEU A 86 -8.72 10.07 1.90
C LEU A 86 -10.16 10.54 1.99
N GLY A 87 -11.08 9.96 1.21
CA GLY A 87 -12.49 10.36 1.17
C GLY A 87 -12.64 11.87 0.96
N PRO A 88 -13.24 12.61 1.91
CA PRO A 88 -13.43 14.06 1.81
C PRO A 88 -12.11 14.87 1.77
N LEU A 89 -11.00 14.28 2.22
CA LEU A 89 -9.68 14.94 2.23
C LEU A 89 -8.92 14.80 0.90
N ALA A 90 -9.44 14.04 -0.07
CA ALA A 90 -8.82 13.95 -1.39
C ALA A 90 -8.73 15.34 -2.05
N GLY A 91 -7.57 15.66 -2.65
CA GLY A 91 -7.28 16.99 -3.20
C GLY A 91 -6.89 18.05 -2.17
N GLN A 92 -7.00 17.76 -0.86
CA GLN A 92 -6.60 18.69 0.19
C GLN A 92 -5.11 18.55 0.55
N THR A 93 -4.64 19.44 1.40
CA THR A 93 -3.28 19.45 1.96
C THR A 93 -3.40 19.26 3.47
N GLY A 94 -2.74 18.24 4.00
CA GLY A 94 -2.78 17.98 5.43
C GLY A 94 -1.92 18.96 6.23
N THR A 95 -2.05 18.88 7.55
CA THR A 95 -1.42 19.81 8.50
C THR A 95 0.07 19.56 8.74
N GLY A 96 0.56 18.39 8.33
CA GLY A 96 1.93 17.93 8.55
C GLY A 96 2.96 18.55 7.60
N PRO A 97 4.26 18.37 7.89
CA PRO A 97 5.35 18.86 7.05
C PRO A 97 5.23 18.38 5.60
N GLY A 98 5.32 19.30 4.64
CA GLY A 98 5.17 18.99 3.21
C GLY A 98 3.71 18.75 2.78
N GLY A 99 2.74 19.11 3.62
CA GLY A 99 1.32 18.98 3.32
C GLY A 99 0.76 17.59 3.57
N ARG A 100 1.43 16.82 4.43
CA ARG A 100 1.06 15.44 4.79
C ARG A 100 -0.13 15.43 5.74
N PHE A 101 -0.95 14.40 5.67
CA PHE A 101 -2.03 14.19 6.62
C PHE A 101 -1.50 13.54 7.89
N GLU A 102 -1.78 14.14 9.03
CA GLU A 102 -1.45 13.60 10.35
C GLU A 102 -2.48 12.55 10.80
N GLU A 103 -2.13 11.74 11.80
CA GLU A 103 -3.00 10.66 12.33
C GLU A 103 -4.42 11.13 12.67
N ALA A 104 -4.54 12.29 13.32
CA ALA A 104 -5.85 12.85 13.67
C ALA A 104 -6.72 13.12 12.42
N GLU A 105 -6.11 13.47 11.29
CA GLU A 105 -6.81 13.73 10.03
C GLU A 105 -7.30 12.42 9.39
N TYR A 106 -6.53 11.34 9.51
CA TYR A 106 -6.92 10.01 9.00
C TYR A 106 -8.20 9.47 9.65
N GLN A 107 -8.49 9.82 10.91
CA GLN A 107 -9.75 9.39 11.57
C GLN A 107 -11.01 9.81 10.81
N GLN A 108 -10.91 10.81 9.94
CA GLN A 108 -12.00 11.31 9.10
C GLN A 108 -11.95 10.79 7.66
N THR A 109 -11.30 9.65 7.44
CA THR A 109 -11.16 9.06 6.10
C THR A 109 -11.59 7.58 6.06
N PRO A 110 -11.90 7.03 4.87
CA PRO A 110 -12.11 5.58 4.70
C PRO A 110 -10.95 4.75 5.26
N TRP A 111 -9.71 5.21 5.06
CA TRP A 111 -8.51 4.50 5.52
C TRP A 111 -8.40 4.47 7.04
N GLY A 112 -8.73 5.58 7.72
CA GLY A 112 -8.77 5.58 9.17
C GLY A 112 -9.91 4.74 9.75
N ALA A 113 -11.06 4.68 9.08
CA ALA A 113 -12.14 3.78 9.48
C ALA A 113 -11.70 2.31 9.41
N LEU A 114 -11.03 1.91 8.32
CA LEU A 114 -10.45 0.57 8.20
C LEU A 114 -9.34 0.33 9.24
N ALA A 115 -8.50 1.32 9.52
CA ALA A 115 -7.46 1.22 10.54
C ALA A 115 -8.03 1.03 11.96
N LEU A 116 -9.08 1.80 12.33
CA LEU A 116 -9.80 1.63 13.59
C LEU A 116 -10.42 0.24 13.71
N GLU A 117 -11.05 -0.26 12.65
CA GLU A 117 -11.60 -1.62 12.61
C GLU A 117 -10.49 -2.66 12.76
N ASN A 118 -9.34 -2.45 12.11
CA ASN A 118 -8.18 -3.33 12.24
C ASN A 118 -7.67 -3.40 13.68
N VAL A 119 -7.59 -2.28 14.38
CA VAL A 119 -7.20 -2.24 15.79
C VAL A 119 -8.26 -2.93 16.66
N ALA A 120 -9.54 -2.63 16.44
CA ALA A 120 -10.65 -3.20 17.21
C ALA A 120 -10.75 -4.73 17.06
N THR A 121 -10.37 -5.24 15.90
CA THR A 121 -10.39 -6.68 15.57
C THR A 121 -9.04 -7.36 15.76
N ASN A 122 -8.05 -6.66 16.34
CA ASN A 122 -6.68 -7.15 16.52
C ASN A 122 -6.09 -7.74 15.23
N GLY A 123 -6.27 -7.06 14.10
CA GLY A 123 -5.66 -7.43 12.82
C GLY A 123 -6.59 -8.11 11.83
N GLU A 124 -7.70 -8.71 12.27
CA GLU A 124 -8.56 -9.52 11.39
C GLU A 124 -9.18 -8.73 10.23
N ALA A 125 -9.45 -7.43 10.41
CA ALA A 125 -9.93 -6.58 9.32
C ALA A 125 -8.96 -6.52 8.13
N SER A 126 -7.66 -6.71 8.35
CA SER A 126 -6.66 -6.76 7.28
C SER A 126 -6.79 -7.97 6.35
N HIS A 127 -7.54 -8.99 6.76
CA HIS A 127 -7.78 -10.21 5.99
C HIS A 127 -9.07 -10.14 5.15
N GLN A 128 -9.89 -9.10 5.32
CA GLN A 128 -11.26 -9.05 4.81
C GLN A 128 -11.52 -7.84 3.91
N ASP A 129 -12.57 -7.95 3.10
CA ASP A 129 -13.19 -6.78 2.48
C ASP A 129 -13.80 -5.89 3.56
N PHE A 130 -13.68 -4.58 3.41
CA PHE A 130 -14.20 -3.63 4.39
C PHE A 130 -15.26 -2.74 3.78
N THR A 131 -16.47 -2.77 4.34
CA THR A 131 -17.53 -1.83 3.95
C THR A 131 -17.34 -0.53 4.71
N VAL A 132 -17.16 0.57 3.99
CA VAL A 132 -16.94 1.87 4.59
C VAL A 132 -18.20 2.38 5.31
N PRO A 133 -18.03 3.14 6.41
CA PRO A 133 -19.15 3.79 7.10
C PRO A 133 -20.01 4.67 6.18
N PRO A 134 -21.26 4.97 6.55
CA PRO A 134 -22.17 5.82 5.78
C PRO A 134 -21.57 7.16 5.32
N ALA A 135 -20.71 7.77 6.16
CA ALA A 135 -20.02 9.03 5.85
C ALA A 135 -19.11 8.97 4.60
N PHE A 136 -18.71 7.76 4.18
CA PHE A 136 -17.78 7.53 3.08
C PHE A 136 -18.38 6.70 1.95
N GLN A 137 -19.69 6.49 1.92
CA GLN A 137 -20.33 5.77 0.82
C GLN A 137 -20.05 6.43 -0.54
N GLY A 138 -19.91 5.62 -1.58
CA GLY A 138 -19.60 6.07 -2.95
C GLY A 138 -18.17 6.52 -3.17
N THR A 139 -17.27 6.30 -2.20
CA THR A 139 -15.85 6.68 -2.31
C THR A 139 -14.96 5.57 -2.85
N GLN A 140 -15.45 4.33 -2.96
CA GLN A 140 -14.64 3.17 -3.32
C GLN A 140 -14.73 2.84 -4.81
N ALA A 141 -13.98 1.82 -5.25
CA ALA A 141 -13.89 1.41 -6.64
C ALA A 141 -15.27 1.35 -7.33
N GLY A 142 -15.35 1.94 -8.54
CA GLY A 142 -16.59 2.03 -9.30
C GLY A 142 -17.71 2.87 -8.65
N GLY A 143 -17.37 3.76 -7.69
CA GLY A 143 -18.36 4.47 -6.89
C GLY A 143 -19.06 3.59 -5.84
N GLY A 144 -18.41 2.48 -5.45
CA GLY A 144 -18.92 1.55 -4.45
C GLY A 144 -18.68 1.98 -3.01
N ASN A 145 -18.97 1.05 -2.09
CA ASN A 145 -18.86 1.23 -0.64
C ASN A 145 -17.85 0.28 0.02
N VAL A 146 -17.11 -0.49 -0.76
CA VAL A 146 -16.27 -1.58 -0.24
C VAL A 146 -14.83 -1.38 -0.66
N ILE A 147 -13.92 -1.39 0.33
CA ILE A 147 -12.49 -1.53 0.12
C ILE A 147 -12.22 -3.03 -0.06
N TYR A 148 -12.08 -3.47 -1.31
CA TYR A 148 -11.90 -4.88 -1.63
C TYR A 148 -10.46 -5.32 -1.43
N ARG A 149 -10.23 -6.47 -0.79
CA ARG A 149 -8.90 -7.11 -0.74
C ARG A 149 -8.51 -7.57 -2.14
N LEU A 150 -7.22 -7.42 -2.46
CA LEU A 150 -6.65 -8.00 -3.67
C LEU A 150 -6.81 -9.52 -3.66
N ARG A 151 -7.30 -10.06 -4.77
CA ARG A 151 -7.49 -11.48 -5.05
C ARG A 151 -7.70 -11.64 -6.56
N GLU A 152 -7.42 -12.84 -7.07
CA GLU A 152 -7.73 -13.18 -8.46
C GLU A 152 -9.22 -12.94 -8.76
N GLY A 153 -9.50 -12.29 -9.89
CA GLY A 153 -10.86 -11.96 -10.31
C GLY A 153 -11.48 -10.76 -9.60
N ILE A 154 -10.73 -9.96 -8.83
CA ILE A 154 -11.24 -8.76 -8.15
C ILE A 154 -11.60 -7.64 -9.12
N GLU A 155 -10.94 -7.59 -10.27
CA GLU A 155 -11.19 -6.62 -11.35
C GLU A 155 -12.64 -6.65 -11.84
N ARG A 156 -13.39 -7.73 -11.61
CA ARG A 156 -14.80 -7.85 -11.98
C ARG A 156 -15.67 -6.75 -11.38
N PHE A 157 -15.25 -6.17 -10.24
CA PHE A 157 -15.95 -5.04 -9.61
C PHE A 157 -15.72 -3.71 -10.37
N LEU A 158 -14.85 -3.69 -11.36
CA LEU A 158 -14.62 -2.58 -12.28
C LEU A 158 -15.31 -2.78 -13.63
N ILE A 159 -15.78 -3.99 -13.92
CA ILE A 159 -16.41 -4.32 -15.20
C ILE A 159 -17.87 -3.87 -15.17
N THR A 160 -18.18 -2.87 -16.00
CA THR A 160 -19.55 -2.37 -16.19
C THR A 160 -20.28 -3.06 -17.34
N ASP A 161 -19.54 -3.48 -18.38
CA ASP A 161 -20.07 -4.27 -19.49
C ASP A 161 -19.54 -5.71 -19.46
N ILE A 162 -20.39 -6.61 -18.96
CA ILE A 162 -20.11 -8.05 -18.83
C ILE A 162 -20.08 -8.78 -20.18
N ASN A 163 -20.65 -8.19 -21.24
CA ASN A 163 -20.71 -8.83 -22.56
C ASN A 163 -19.45 -8.56 -23.39
N ASN A 164 -18.54 -7.71 -22.92
CA ASN A 164 -17.26 -7.45 -23.56
C ASN A 164 -16.16 -8.36 -22.94
N PRO A 165 -15.68 -9.39 -23.66
CA PRO A 165 -14.68 -10.33 -23.13
C PRO A 165 -13.31 -9.70 -22.86
N GLY A 166 -13.01 -8.53 -23.45
CA GLY A 166 -11.77 -7.77 -23.19
C GLY A 166 -11.83 -6.89 -21.94
N SER A 167 -13.01 -6.74 -21.32
CA SER A 167 -13.19 -5.87 -20.14
C SER A 167 -12.35 -6.31 -18.95
N SER A 168 -12.17 -7.63 -18.74
CA SER A 168 -11.38 -8.12 -17.61
C SER A 168 -9.90 -7.76 -17.73
N ALA A 169 -9.29 -7.98 -18.89
CA ALA A 169 -7.88 -7.62 -19.11
C ALA A 169 -7.66 -6.12 -18.91
N THR A 170 -8.55 -5.29 -19.49
CA THR A 170 -8.51 -3.82 -19.32
C THR A 170 -8.65 -3.40 -17.85
N ALA A 171 -9.53 -4.08 -17.11
CA ALA A 171 -9.74 -3.80 -15.69
C ALA A 171 -8.55 -4.21 -14.81
N GLN A 172 -7.85 -5.31 -15.14
CA GLN A 172 -6.64 -5.71 -14.43
C GLN A 172 -5.49 -4.73 -14.66
N SER A 173 -5.33 -4.19 -15.87
CA SER A 173 -4.27 -3.24 -16.22
C SER A 173 -4.36 -1.88 -15.52
N VAL A 174 -5.44 -1.62 -14.76
CA VAL A 174 -5.60 -0.35 -14.03
C VAL A 174 -5.56 -0.50 -12.52
N VAL A 175 -5.43 -1.72 -11.98
CA VAL A 175 -5.37 -1.99 -10.54
C VAL A 175 -3.91 -2.07 -10.08
N PRO A 176 -3.38 -1.07 -9.34
CA PRO A 176 -2.04 -1.13 -8.78
C PRO A 176 -1.98 -2.16 -7.65
N VAL A 177 -0.90 -2.95 -7.62
CA VAL A 177 -0.65 -3.99 -6.62
C VAL A 177 0.49 -3.58 -5.69
N LEU A 178 1.62 -3.18 -6.26
CA LEU A 178 2.86 -2.83 -5.56
C LEU A 178 3.53 -1.67 -6.31
N TRP A 179 4.15 -0.73 -5.60
CA TRP A 179 4.87 0.37 -6.24
C TRP A 179 6.10 0.82 -5.46
N ASP A 180 7.02 1.53 -6.10
CA ASP A 180 8.16 2.17 -5.41
C ASP A 180 7.70 3.17 -4.35
N HIS A 181 8.50 3.34 -3.31
CA HIS A 181 8.34 4.41 -2.33
C HIS A 181 8.12 5.76 -3.01
N ILE A 182 7.07 6.45 -2.60
CA ILE A 182 6.67 7.75 -3.13
C ILE A 182 6.71 8.82 -2.06
N THR A 183 7.25 10.00 -2.41
CA THR A 183 7.52 11.08 -1.44
C THR A 183 7.36 12.44 -2.10
N THR A 184 7.19 13.47 -1.27
CA THR A 184 7.22 14.88 -1.72
C THR A 184 8.65 15.42 -1.83
N ALA A 185 9.66 14.67 -1.37
CA ALA A 185 11.07 15.07 -1.39
C ALA A 185 11.85 14.27 -2.43
N THR A 186 12.32 14.92 -3.50
CA THR A 186 13.03 14.28 -4.62
C THR A 186 14.14 13.31 -4.19
N LYS A 187 14.86 13.64 -3.11
CA LYS A 187 15.98 12.84 -2.60
C LYS A 187 15.59 11.47 -2.03
N ASP A 188 14.33 11.25 -1.68
CA ASP A 188 13.88 9.99 -1.10
C ASP A 188 13.20 9.07 -2.16
N PHE A 189 13.23 9.42 -3.45
CA PHE A 189 12.77 8.51 -4.52
C PHE A 189 13.82 7.43 -4.82
N ASN A 190 13.34 6.21 -5.10
CA ASN A 190 14.15 5.12 -5.66
C ASN A 190 14.74 5.50 -7.03
N HIS A 191 14.02 6.32 -7.81
CA HIS A 191 14.36 6.71 -9.17
C HIS A 191 14.40 8.23 -9.32
N LEU A 192 15.61 8.80 -9.42
CA LEU A 192 15.83 10.22 -9.71
C LEU A 192 15.65 10.50 -11.22
N PRO A 193 15.10 11.66 -11.65
CA PRO A 193 14.80 12.87 -10.87
C PRO A 193 13.43 12.88 -10.17
N GLY A 194 12.72 11.73 -10.13
CA GLY A 194 11.43 11.57 -9.46
C GLY A 194 10.47 10.72 -10.30
N GLY A 195 10.02 9.59 -9.76
CA GLY A 195 9.08 8.68 -10.39
C GLY A 195 9.10 7.30 -9.74
N THR A 196 8.13 6.48 -10.13
CA THR A 196 7.78 5.25 -9.42
C THR A 196 7.41 4.19 -10.46
N ASN A 197 8.02 3.02 -10.35
CA ASN A 197 7.52 1.82 -11.02
C ASN A 197 6.28 1.32 -10.27
N VAL A 198 5.25 0.98 -11.01
CA VAL A 198 3.99 0.45 -10.49
C VAL A 198 3.74 -0.90 -11.15
N LEU A 199 3.59 -1.93 -10.33
CA LEU A 199 3.12 -3.26 -10.74
C LEU A 199 1.60 -3.28 -10.71
N TYR A 200 0.98 -3.72 -11.80
CA TYR A 200 -0.47 -3.86 -11.93
C TYR A 200 -0.92 -5.32 -11.82
N LEU A 201 -2.22 -5.52 -11.62
CA LEU A 201 -2.82 -6.83 -11.37
C LEU A 201 -2.65 -7.83 -12.52
N ASP A 202 -2.56 -7.36 -13.77
CA ASP A 202 -2.25 -8.19 -14.95
C ASP A 202 -0.77 -8.58 -15.06
N GLY A 203 0.07 -8.11 -14.13
CA GLY A 203 1.50 -8.40 -14.05
C GLY A 203 2.40 -7.45 -14.84
N HIS A 204 1.86 -6.46 -15.55
CA HIS A 204 2.71 -5.46 -16.21
C HIS A 204 3.27 -4.44 -15.20
N VAL A 205 4.39 -3.84 -15.56
CA VAL A 205 5.00 -2.73 -14.82
C VAL A 205 5.03 -1.49 -15.70
N GLU A 206 4.60 -0.37 -15.15
CA GLU A 206 4.67 0.94 -15.79
C GLU A 206 5.46 1.91 -14.93
N PHE A 207 6.31 2.71 -15.57
CA PHE A 207 6.99 3.81 -14.90
C PHE A 207 6.13 5.08 -14.99
N LEU A 208 5.74 5.63 -13.84
CA LEU A 208 5.02 6.89 -13.72
C LEU A 208 5.95 7.98 -13.21
N ARG A 209 6.00 9.12 -13.91
CA ARG A 209 6.71 10.31 -13.45
C ARG A 209 5.91 11.01 -12.36
N TYR A 210 6.59 11.42 -11.30
CA TYR A 210 5.97 12.20 -10.24
C TYR A 210 5.98 13.71 -10.56
N PRO A 211 4.88 14.44 -10.34
CA PRO A 211 3.55 13.93 -10.04
C PRO A 211 2.83 13.40 -11.29
N ALA A 212 2.12 12.29 -11.14
CA ALA A 212 1.20 11.76 -12.13
C ALA A 212 -0.24 12.27 -11.89
N ASP A 213 -1.09 12.09 -12.88
CA ASP A 213 -2.52 12.41 -12.84
C ASP A 213 -3.39 11.32 -12.19
N ARG A 214 -2.78 10.18 -11.84
CA ARG A 214 -3.47 9.02 -11.27
C ARG A 214 -2.70 8.33 -10.14
N PHE A 215 -3.45 7.62 -9.31
CA PHE A 215 -2.93 6.76 -8.25
C PHE A 215 -2.01 5.67 -8.83
N PRO A 216 -0.94 5.23 -8.13
CA PRO A 216 -0.45 5.66 -6.81
C PRO A 216 0.57 6.80 -6.86
N VAL A 217 0.65 7.58 -7.95
CA VAL A 217 1.76 8.53 -8.20
C VAL A 217 1.33 9.99 -8.18
N THR A 218 0.20 10.29 -7.53
CA THR A 218 -0.28 11.68 -7.37
C THR A 218 0.43 12.41 -6.23
N VAL A 219 0.22 13.72 -6.16
CA VAL A 219 0.66 14.53 -5.01
C VAL A 219 0.02 14.06 -3.69
N ASN A 220 -1.25 13.66 -3.71
CA ASN A 220 -1.90 13.11 -2.51
C ASN A 220 -1.33 11.74 -2.14
N SER A 221 -1.02 10.87 -3.10
CA SER A 221 -0.38 9.58 -2.84
C SER A 221 0.97 9.76 -2.13
N ALA A 222 1.80 10.71 -2.57
CA ALA A 222 3.06 11.06 -1.90
C ALA A 222 2.90 11.58 -0.46
N ARG A 223 1.75 12.19 -0.15
CA ARG A 223 1.41 12.69 1.19
C ARG A 223 0.83 11.59 2.08
N THR A 224 0.26 10.55 1.49
CA THR A 224 -0.34 9.41 2.18
C THR A 224 0.66 8.28 2.40
N PHE A 225 1.27 7.79 1.32
CA PHE A 225 2.20 6.65 1.30
C PHE A 225 3.66 7.08 1.39
N GLY A 226 3.93 8.26 1.93
CA GLY A 226 5.29 8.68 2.23
C GLY A 226 5.96 7.85 3.33
N ARG A 227 6.83 8.50 4.09
CA ARG A 227 7.67 7.87 5.13
C ARG A 227 6.91 7.34 6.35
N TYR A 228 5.59 7.34 6.34
CA TYR A 228 4.78 7.06 7.53
C TYR A 228 3.81 5.92 7.26
N ASN A 229 3.96 4.89 8.09
CA ASN A 229 3.13 3.70 8.13
C ASN A 229 2.15 3.90 9.27
N ARG A 230 1.00 4.52 9.01
CA ARG A 230 -0.03 4.86 10.00
C ARG A 230 -1.40 4.76 9.32
N PRO A 231 -2.50 4.46 10.02
CA PRO A 231 -2.64 4.28 11.47
C PRO A 231 -3.04 2.84 11.91
N PHE A 232 -2.56 1.80 11.21
CA PHE A 232 -3.08 0.42 11.36
C PHE A 232 -2.63 -0.32 12.64
N ASP A 233 -1.70 0.24 13.39
CA ASP A 233 -1.27 -0.21 14.72
C ASP A 233 -1.87 0.62 15.88
N GLY A 234 -2.68 1.64 15.56
CA GLY A 234 -3.22 2.59 16.53
C GLY A 234 -3.14 4.02 16.01
N PHE A 235 -3.88 4.91 16.68
CA PHE A 235 -3.73 6.37 16.58
C PHE A 235 -3.10 6.91 17.87
#